data_AF-A0A2X3EY64-F1
#
_entry.id   AF-A0A2X3EY64-F1
#
_cell.length_a   1.000
_cell.length_b   1.000
_cell.length_c   1.000
_cell.angle_alpha   90.00
_cell.angle_beta   90.00
_cell.angle_gamma   90.00
#
_symmetry.space_group_name_H-M   'P 1'
#
loop_
_entity.id
_entity.type
_entity.pdbx_description
1 polymer ?
#
loop_
_entity_poly.entity_id
_entity_poly.type
_entity_poly.pdbx_seq_one_letter_code
_entity_poly.pdbx_strand_id
1 'polypeptide(L)'
;MERRPGIKFEPIRPVRIYRPRDRIGWVKGIDDKWHLTLFIENGRILDYPGRPLKTGLLEIAKVHQGEFRITANQNLIVASVPEDQKARIEKLARDHGLMNAVTPQRENSMACVSFPTCPLAMAEAERFLPSFIDKVEGVIEQARRER
;
A
#
# COMPACT_ATOMS: atom_id res chain seq x y z
N MET A 1 -24.04 -16.20 21.88
CA MET A 1 -22.63 -15.80 21.78
C MET A 1 -21.95 -15.80 23.16
N GLU A 2 -22.60 -15.31 24.22
CA GLU A 2 -22.12 -15.35 25.62
C GLU A 2 -22.13 -16.74 26.28
N ARG A 3 -23.10 -17.59 25.93
CA ARG A 3 -23.28 -18.93 26.54
C ARG A 3 -22.07 -19.86 26.42
N ARG A 4 -21.34 -19.82 25.30
CA ARG A 4 -20.18 -20.71 25.06
C ARG A 4 -18.93 -20.27 25.83
N PRO A 5 -18.51 -18.99 25.81
CA PRO A 5 -17.37 -18.51 26.59
C PRO A 5 -17.71 -18.26 28.07
N GLY A 6 -18.99 -18.27 28.46
CA GLY A 6 -19.39 -18.06 29.85
C GLY A 6 -19.18 -16.62 30.36
N ILE A 7 -19.01 -15.66 29.45
CA ILE A 7 -18.82 -14.23 29.78
C ILE A 7 -20.05 -13.42 29.39
N LYS A 8 -20.27 -12.30 30.08
CA LYS A 8 -21.18 -11.24 29.63
C LYS A 8 -20.40 -10.11 28.98
N PHE A 9 -20.86 -9.63 27.83
CA PHE A 9 -20.23 -8.50 27.17
C PHE A 9 -20.52 -7.20 27.92
N GLU A 10 -19.50 -6.36 28.06
CA GLU A 10 -19.67 -4.98 28.51
C GLU A 10 -20.38 -4.14 27.43
N PRO A 11 -21.02 -3.02 27.79
CA PRO A 11 -21.49 -2.04 26.83
C PRO A 11 -20.37 -1.55 25.90
N ILE A 12 -20.73 -1.21 24.67
CA ILE A 12 -19.76 -0.71 23.69
C ILE A 12 -19.07 0.56 24.19
N ARG A 13 -17.74 0.58 24.10
CA ARG A 13 -16.96 1.80 24.35
C ARG A 13 -16.97 2.65 23.07
N PRO A 14 -17.24 3.96 23.13
CA PRO A 14 -17.23 4.82 21.95
C PRO A 14 -15.86 4.80 21.25
N VAL A 15 -15.85 4.52 19.94
CA VAL A 15 -14.65 4.56 19.09
C VAL A 15 -14.97 5.37 17.84
N ARG A 16 -14.07 6.27 17.44
CA ARG A 16 -14.20 7.06 16.21
C ARG A 16 -13.03 6.79 15.28
N ILE A 17 -13.32 6.30 14.08
CA ILE A 17 -12.33 5.95 13.06
C ILE A 17 -12.32 7.05 12.00
N TYR A 18 -11.16 7.66 11.77
CA TYR A 18 -11.04 8.82 10.86
C TYR A 18 -10.39 8.49 9.51
N ARG A 19 -9.49 7.51 9.46
CA ARG A 19 -8.69 7.22 8.25
C ARG A 19 -8.42 5.72 8.13
N PRO A 20 -9.11 5.00 7.25
CA PRO A 20 -8.79 3.61 6.92
C PRO A 20 -7.63 3.48 5.92
N ARG A 21 -6.91 4.57 5.64
CA ARG A 21 -5.91 4.65 4.57
C ARG A 21 -4.50 4.41 5.08
N ASP A 22 -3.69 3.86 4.21
CA ASP A 22 -2.24 3.81 4.41
C ASP A 22 -1.63 5.21 4.45
N ARG A 23 -0.52 5.35 5.16
CA ARG A 23 0.26 6.59 5.22
C ARG A 23 1.44 6.46 4.26
N ILE A 24 1.20 6.72 2.97
CA ILE A 24 2.23 6.62 1.92
C ILE A 24 3.43 7.52 2.24
N GLY A 25 4.64 7.01 2.00
CA GLY A 25 5.89 7.69 2.32
C GLY A 25 6.35 7.49 3.77
N TRP A 26 7.18 8.42 4.25
CA TRP A 26 7.81 8.34 5.55
C TRP A 26 6.92 8.84 6.69
N VAL A 27 6.90 8.07 7.76
CA VAL A 27 6.22 8.39 9.03
C VAL A 27 7.17 8.12 10.19
N LYS A 28 7.29 9.07 11.12
CA LYS A 28 8.03 8.85 12.37
C LYS A 28 7.25 7.88 13.28
N GLY A 29 7.94 6.84 13.73
CA GLY A 29 7.46 5.88 14.73
C GLY A 29 7.95 6.25 16.13
N ILE A 30 8.20 5.23 16.95
CA ILE A 30 8.83 5.36 18.27
C ILE A 30 10.36 5.12 18.17
N ASP A 31 11.11 5.53 19.19
CA ASP A 31 12.54 5.22 19.35
C ASP A 31 13.43 5.64 18.16
N ASP A 32 13.18 6.84 17.59
CA ASP A 32 13.85 7.38 16.39
C ASP A 32 13.86 6.44 15.18
N LYS A 33 12.86 5.55 15.13
CA LYS A 33 12.59 4.71 13.98
C LYS A 33 11.51 5.32 13.10
N TRP A 34 11.58 4.95 11.83
CA TRP A 34 10.72 5.45 10.78
C TRP A 34 10.08 4.29 10.02
N HIS A 35 8.91 4.55 9.45
CA HIS A 35 8.17 3.62 8.62
C HIS A 35 8.03 4.22 7.22
N LEU A 36 8.53 3.53 6.20
CA LEU A 36 8.33 3.90 4.79
C LEU A 36 7.23 3.01 4.21
N THR A 37 6.06 3.58 3.95
CA THR A 37 5.00 2.88 3.24
C THR A 37 5.16 3.08 1.74
N LEU A 38 5.29 1.98 1.01
CA LEU A 38 5.46 1.93 -0.44
C LEU A 38 4.11 1.59 -1.08
N PHE A 39 3.64 2.46 -1.98
CA PHE A 39 2.48 2.13 -2.80
C PHE A 39 2.86 1.04 -3.82
N ILE A 40 2.09 -0.05 -3.84
CA ILE A 40 2.27 -1.15 -4.78
C ILE A 40 0.93 -1.39 -5.45
N GLU A 41 0.82 -1.04 -6.74
CA GLU A 41 -0.43 -1.18 -7.48
C GLU A 41 -0.90 -2.65 -7.47
N ASN A 42 -2.10 -2.88 -6.94
CA ASN A 42 -2.70 -4.20 -6.69
C ASN A 42 -1.88 -5.15 -5.78
N GLY A 43 -0.88 -4.65 -5.05
CA GLY A 43 0.07 -5.49 -4.32
C GLY A 43 0.89 -6.44 -5.18
N ARG A 44 0.94 -6.22 -6.51
CA ARG A 44 1.61 -7.13 -7.45
C ARG A 44 3.10 -6.80 -7.53
N ILE A 45 3.90 -7.58 -6.81
CA ILE A 45 5.37 -7.47 -6.80
C ILE A 45 5.97 -8.31 -7.92
N LEU A 46 6.41 -7.64 -8.98
CA LEU A 46 7.12 -8.23 -10.12
C LEU A 46 8.17 -7.23 -10.64
N ASP A 47 9.20 -7.73 -11.32
CA ASP A 47 10.10 -6.86 -12.06
C ASP A 47 9.49 -6.51 -13.41
N TYR A 48 9.15 -5.24 -13.59
CA TYR A 48 8.68 -4.67 -14.85
C TYR A 48 9.83 -3.95 -15.57
N PRO A 49 9.77 -3.77 -16.91
CA PRO A 49 10.73 -2.94 -17.63
C PRO A 49 10.81 -1.53 -17.02
N GLY A 50 12.01 -1.12 -16.59
CA GLY A 50 12.24 0.18 -15.93
C GLY A 50 11.66 0.33 -14.51
N ARG A 51 11.03 -0.71 -13.95
CA ARG A 51 10.52 -0.74 -12.56
C ARG A 51 10.73 -2.12 -11.93
N PRO A 52 11.97 -2.47 -11.57
CA PRO A 52 12.31 -3.78 -10.99
C PRO A 52 11.89 -3.87 -9.51
N LEU A 53 10.57 -3.89 -9.23
CA LEU A 53 10.02 -3.82 -7.86
C LEU A 53 10.45 -4.99 -6.98
N LYS A 54 10.45 -6.21 -7.53
CA LYS A 54 10.80 -7.42 -6.77
C LYS A 54 12.27 -7.43 -6.41
N THR A 55 13.13 -7.04 -7.34
CA THR A 55 14.56 -6.86 -7.11
C THR A 55 14.81 -5.74 -6.10
N GLY A 56 14.13 -4.60 -6.21
CA GLY A 56 14.27 -3.50 -5.24
C GLY A 56 13.90 -3.89 -3.82
N LEU A 57 12.78 -4.60 -3.64
CA LEU A 57 12.40 -5.12 -2.33
C LEU A 57 13.39 -6.15 -1.80
N LEU A 58 13.98 -6.98 -2.66
CA LEU A 58 15.03 -7.92 -2.28
C LEU A 58 16.30 -7.18 -1.81
N GLU A 59 16.74 -6.13 -2.51
CA GLU A 59 17.90 -5.33 -2.09
C GLU A 59 17.65 -4.58 -0.79
N ILE A 60 16.43 -4.05 -0.58
CA ILE A 60 16.03 -3.49 0.71
C ILE A 60 16.08 -4.57 1.79
N ALA A 61 15.53 -5.76 1.54
CA ALA A 61 15.51 -6.86 2.52
C ALA A 61 16.91 -7.29 2.98
N LYS A 62 17.92 -7.22 2.10
CA LYS A 62 19.31 -7.58 2.44
C LYS A 62 19.97 -6.61 3.43
N VAL A 63 19.51 -5.36 3.48
CA VAL A 63 20.17 -4.29 4.26
C VAL A 63 19.30 -3.77 5.40
N HIS A 64 17.99 -4.01 5.33
CA HIS A 64 17.02 -3.58 6.33
C HIS A 64 17.22 -4.36 7.63
N GLN A 65 17.19 -3.65 8.75
CA GLN A 65 17.44 -4.20 10.09
C GLN A 65 16.14 -4.49 10.85
N GLY A 66 14.99 -4.10 10.30
CA GLY A 66 13.68 -4.32 10.88
C GLY A 66 12.88 -5.34 10.07
N GLU A 67 11.57 -5.13 10.05
CA GLU A 67 10.62 -6.01 9.40
C GLU A 67 9.87 -5.31 8.25
N PHE A 68 9.24 -6.12 7.40
CA PHE A 68 8.20 -5.65 6.51
C PHE A 68 6.82 -5.89 7.13
N ARG A 69 5.88 -4.99 6.85
CA ARG A 69 4.46 -5.15 7.22
C ARG A 69 3.60 -5.02 5.98
N ILE A 70 2.82 -6.05 5.67
CA ILE A 70 1.85 -6.03 4.56
C ILE A 70 0.58 -5.34 5.07
N THR A 71 0.06 -4.38 4.31
CA THR A 71 -1.13 -3.61 4.71
C THR A 71 -2.42 -4.25 4.19
N ALA A 72 -3.54 -3.89 4.80
CA ALA A 72 -4.86 -4.29 4.31
C ALA A 72 -5.23 -3.63 2.97
N ASN A 73 -4.48 -2.61 2.53
CA ASN A 73 -4.65 -1.92 1.25
C ASN A 73 -3.64 -2.42 0.20
N GLN A 74 -3.12 -3.64 0.36
CA GLN A 74 -2.22 -4.32 -0.58
C GLN A 74 -0.84 -3.65 -0.77
N ASN A 75 -0.46 -2.73 0.12
CA ASN A 75 0.85 -2.09 0.10
C ASN A 75 1.84 -2.77 1.06
N LEU A 76 3.08 -2.26 1.07
CA LEU A 76 4.14 -2.76 1.94
C LEU A 76 4.78 -1.62 2.74
N ILE A 77 5.01 -1.86 4.04
CA ILE A 77 5.74 -0.94 4.91
C ILE A 77 7.13 -1.51 5.19
N VAL A 78 8.17 -0.75 4.88
CA VAL A 78 9.53 -0.95 5.43
C VAL A 78 9.53 -0.33 6.82
N ALA A 79 9.31 -1.18 7.83
CA ALA A 79 9.04 -0.72 9.17
C ALA A 79 10.30 -0.66 10.03
N SER A 80 10.31 0.23 11.01
CA SER A 80 11.34 0.25 12.06
C SER A 80 12.73 0.63 11.54
N VAL A 81 12.79 1.47 10.50
CA VAL A 81 14.05 1.94 9.88
C VAL A 81 14.71 2.98 10.79
N PRO A 82 15.94 2.76 11.27
CA PRO A 82 16.70 3.76 12.00
C PRO A 82 16.88 5.05 11.17
N GLU A 83 16.87 6.22 11.82
CA GLU A 83 16.94 7.51 11.12
C GLU A 83 18.18 7.64 10.19
N ASP A 84 19.33 7.11 10.61
CA ASP A 84 20.58 7.09 9.85
C ASP A 84 20.52 6.18 8.60
N GLN A 85 19.58 5.23 8.54
CA GLN A 85 19.40 4.33 7.40
C GLN A 85 18.36 4.82 6.39
N LYS A 86 17.59 5.87 6.68
CA LYS A 86 16.51 6.37 5.81
C LYS A 86 16.98 6.64 4.39
N ALA A 87 18.10 7.35 4.23
CA ALA A 87 18.63 7.74 2.92
C ALA A 87 19.00 6.52 2.07
N ARG A 88 19.57 5.48 2.68
CA ARG A 88 19.95 4.23 1.99
C ARG A 88 18.71 3.48 1.51
N ILE A 89 17.71 3.31 2.38
CA ILE A 89 16.46 2.61 2.05
C ILE A 89 15.68 3.37 0.98
N GLU A 90 15.57 4.69 1.12
CA GLU A 90 14.89 5.54 0.14
C GLU A 90 15.57 5.51 -1.22
N LYS A 91 16.91 5.53 -1.27
CA LYS A 91 17.65 5.39 -2.53
C LYS A 91 17.30 4.09 -3.24
N LEU A 92 17.36 2.95 -2.54
CA LEU A 92 16.97 1.66 -3.11
C LEU A 92 15.52 1.66 -3.61
N ALA A 93 14.60 2.20 -2.80
CA ALA A 93 13.19 2.27 -3.17
C ALA A 93 12.94 3.13 -4.42
N ARG A 94 13.60 4.29 -4.53
CA ARG A 94 13.50 5.17 -5.70
C ARG A 94 14.13 4.57 -6.94
N ASP A 95 15.35 4.04 -6.84
CA ASP A 95 16.09 3.46 -7.97
C ASP A 95 15.34 2.30 -8.63
N HIS A 96 14.51 1.59 -7.87
CA HIS A 96 13.73 0.44 -8.35
C HIS A 96 12.25 0.77 -8.65
N GLY A 97 11.86 2.05 -8.56
CA GLY A 97 10.50 2.51 -8.91
C GLY A 97 9.42 2.23 -7.86
N LEU A 98 9.80 1.88 -6.62
CA LEU A 98 8.87 1.63 -5.51
C LEU A 98 8.28 2.92 -4.89
N MET A 99 8.84 4.09 -5.25
CA MET A 99 8.40 5.41 -4.77
C MET A 99 7.98 6.34 -5.91
N ASN A 100 7.53 5.77 -7.04
CA ASN A 100 6.94 6.57 -8.10
C ASN A 100 5.66 7.25 -7.59
N ALA A 101 5.56 8.57 -7.78
CA ALA A 101 4.40 9.32 -7.35
C ALA A 101 3.15 8.89 -8.14
N VAL A 102 2.03 8.76 -7.43
CA VAL A 102 0.71 8.49 -7.99
C VAL A 102 -0.29 9.48 -7.38
N THR A 103 -1.49 9.58 -7.96
CA THR A 103 -2.50 10.49 -7.41
C THR A 103 -3.11 9.91 -6.12
N PRO A 104 -3.68 10.76 -5.24
CA PRO A 104 -4.48 10.28 -4.12
C PRO A 104 -5.66 9.40 -4.55
N GLN A 105 -6.20 9.58 -5.76
CA GLN A 105 -7.27 8.72 -6.26
C GLN A 105 -6.76 7.29 -6.43
N ARG A 106 -5.56 7.11 -6.99
CA ARG A 106 -4.93 5.81 -7.18
C ARG A 106 -4.49 5.16 -5.88
N GLU A 107 -3.93 5.92 -4.94
CA GLU A 107 -3.60 5.43 -3.59
C GLU A 107 -4.82 4.88 -2.83
N ASN A 108 -6.02 5.32 -3.21
CA ASN A 108 -7.30 4.96 -2.60
C ASN A 108 -8.15 4.03 -3.47
N SER A 109 -7.55 3.43 -4.49
CA SER A 109 -8.20 2.48 -5.38
C SER A 109 -7.64 1.08 -5.14
N MET A 110 -8.50 0.06 -5.27
CA MET A 110 -8.13 -1.33 -5.03
C MET A 110 -8.96 -2.26 -5.92
N ALA A 111 -8.38 -3.39 -6.30
CA ALA A 111 -9.06 -4.48 -6.98
C ALA A 111 -8.72 -5.82 -6.32
N CYS A 112 -9.61 -6.80 -6.47
CA CYS A 112 -9.27 -8.19 -6.19
C CYS A 112 -8.47 -8.78 -7.37
N VAL A 113 -7.91 -9.98 -7.18
CA VAL A 113 -7.10 -10.64 -8.21
C VAL A 113 -7.89 -10.87 -9.51
N SER A 114 -9.08 -11.48 -9.41
CA SER A 114 -9.87 -11.91 -10.57
C SER A 114 -9.07 -12.81 -11.54
N PHE A 115 -9.23 -12.64 -12.85
CA PHE A 115 -8.44 -13.34 -13.87
C PHE A 115 -6.96 -12.94 -13.80
N PRO A 116 -6.02 -13.85 -14.16
CA PRO A 116 -6.25 -15.16 -14.78
C PRO A 116 -6.35 -16.32 -13.77
N THR A 117 -6.21 -16.07 -12.47
CA THR A 117 -6.04 -17.14 -11.47
C THR A 117 -7.30 -17.45 -10.66
N CYS A 118 -8.24 -16.51 -10.52
CA CYS A 118 -9.50 -16.77 -9.80
C CYS A 118 -10.47 -17.55 -10.71
N PRO A 119 -10.85 -18.80 -10.36
CA PRO A 119 -11.76 -19.60 -11.18
C PRO A 119 -13.22 -19.12 -11.08
N LEU A 120 -13.52 -18.20 -10.17
CA LEU A 120 -14.85 -17.62 -9.95
C LEU A 120 -15.00 -16.23 -10.58
N ALA A 121 -13.98 -15.76 -11.30
CA ALA A 121 -13.98 -14.44 -11.92
C ALA A 121 -15.05 -14.37 -13.03
N MET A 122 -15.86 -13.31 -12.99
CA MET A 122 -16.83 -12.99 -14.03
C MET A 122 -16.35 -11.86 -14.96
N ALA A 123 -15.52 -10.94 -14.44
CA ALA A 123 -14.96 -9.81 -15.16
C ALA A 123 -13.57 -9.45 -14.60
N GLU A 124 -12.76 -8.74 -15.39
CA GLU A 124 -11.44 -8.28 -14.96
C GLU A 124 -11.52 -7.36 -13.74
N ALA A 125 -10.50 -7.43 -12.88
CA ALA A 125 -10.33 -6.53 -11.73
C ALA A 125 -8.90 -6.00 -11.67
N GLU A 126 -7.94 -6.79 -11.17
CA GLU A 126 -6.52 -6.39 -11.06
C GLU A 126 -5.95 -5.82 -12.35
N ARG A 127 -6.15 -6.51 -13.48
CA ARG A 127 -5.60 -6.12 -14.79
C ARG A 127 -6.35 -4.94 -15.42
N PHE A 128 -7.57 -4.69 -14.99
CA PHE A 128 -8.41 -3.59 -15.47
C PHE A 128 -8.13 -2.29 -14.72
N LEU A 129 -7.88 -2.38 -13.41
CA LEU A 129 -7.79 -1.23 -12.50
C LEU A 129 -6.82 -0.13 -12.98
N PRO A 130 -5.57 -0.41 -13.42
CA PRO A 130 -4.62 0.65 -13.74
C PRO A 130 -5.14 1.61 -14.82
N SER A 131 -5.62 1.06 -15.95
CA SER A 131 -6.17 1.84 -17.07
C SER A 131 -7.54 2.44 -16.79
N PHE A 132 -8.32 1.83 -15.90
CA PHE A 132 -9.58 2.41 -15.46
C PHE A 132 -9.34 3.66 -14.62
N ILE A 133 -8.37 3.60 -13.69
CA ILE A 133 -8.02 4.75 -12.85
C ILE A 133 -7.43 5.88 -13.70
N ASP A 134 -6.67 5.60 -14.76
CA ASP A 134 -6.23 6.64 -15.71
C ASP A 134 -7.42 7.46 -16.25
N LYS A 135 -8.53 6.79 -16.59
CA LYS A 135 -9.76 7.45 -17.08
C LYS A 135 -10.46 8.24 -15.98
N VAL A 136 -10.55 7.68 -14.77
CA VAL A 136 -11.16 8.36 -13.61
C VAL A 136 -10.39 9.63 -13.27
N GLU A 137 -9.05 9.57 -13.26
CA GLU A 137 -8.18 10.71 -13.05
C GLU A 137 -8.39 11.78 -14.13
N GLY A 138 -8.55 11.38 -15.40
CA GLY A 138 -8.91 12.29 -16.49
C GLY A 138 -10.24 13.02 -16.27
N VAL A 139 -11.27 12.32 -15.79
CA VAL A 139 -12.58 12.93 -15.46
C VAL A 139 -12.46 13.90 -14.28
N ILE A 140 -11.72 13.52 -13.23
CA ILE A 140 -11.49 14.41 -12.07
C ILE A 140 -10.77 15.68 -12.50
N GLU A 141 -9.76 15.56 -13.36
CA GLU A 141 -9.02 16.70 -13.88
C GLU A 141 -9.89 17.61 -14.75
N GLN A 142 -10.72 17.04 -15.63
CA GLN A 142 -11.69 17.81 -16.41
C GLN A 142 -12.66 18.59 -15.48
N ALA A 143 -13.25 17.92 -14.49
CA ALA A 143 -14.19 18.54 -13.55
C ALA A 143 -13.54 19.61 -12.65
N ARG A 144 -12.21 19.63 -12.51
CA ARG A 144 -11.47 20.70 -11.83
C ARG A 144 -11.28 21.92 -12.72
N ARG A 145 -11.11 21.74 -14.03
CA ARG A 145 -10.90 22.83 -14.99
C ARG A 145 -12.17 23.61 -15.31
N GLU A 146 -13.33 22.98 -15.12
CA GLU A 146 -14.66 23.59 -15.34
C GLU A 146 -15.17 24.39 -14.12
N ARG A 147 -14.38 24.49 -13.04
CA ARG A 147 -14.65 25.32 -11.85
C ARG A 147 -13.79 26.57 -11.85
#